data_AF-A0A7C5C9V5-F1
#
_entry.id   AF-A0A7C5C9V5-F1
#
_cell.length_a   1.000
_cell.length_b   1.000
_cell.length_c   1.000
_cell.angle_alpha   90.00
_cell.angle_beta   90.00
_cell.angle_gamma   90.00
#
_symmetry.space_group_name_H-M   'P 1'
#
loop_
_entity.id
_entity.type
_entity.pdbx_description
1 polymer ?
#
loop_
_entity_poly.entity_id
_entity_poly.type
_entity_poly.pdbx_seq_one_letter_code
_entity_poly.pdbx_strand_id
1 'polypeptide(L)'
;MRHQRCCFHLGCITYPKKTLDLILSVGCDFLAQVKANCQALLLQIQLFTAFTQAFSTCEYYEDQHGYQVTRSVELYRNKIELPKGWNGIKQFVKIRRWGYRNGNRFDYVSYHASSKEFNSAFQAAQAIQGHWSVENNLHWIKDVNMGEDDMSLRTPQKAAMLACFNNIAINVLRKNGHKPTKAVFAKISNKVNELYKLFIDN
;
A
#
# COMPACT_ATOMS: atom_id res chain seq x y z
N MET A 1 -17.40 4.55 -22.19
CA MET A 1 -16.35 5.15 -21.33
C MET A 1 -16.14 4.25 -20.11
N ARG A 2 -15.03 3.52 -20.04
CA ARG A 2 -14.67 2.74 -18.83
C ARG A 2 -14.09 3.73 -17.82
N HIS A 3 -14.90 4.18 -16.85
CA HIS A 3 -14.35 4.78 -15.65
C HIS A 3 -13.43 3.77 -14.98
N GLN A 4 -12.11 3.96 -15.12
CA GLN A 4 -11.14 3.29 -14.26
C GLN A 4 -11.44 3.77 -12.84
N ARG A 5 -12.13 2.94 -12.05
CA ARG A 5 -12.34 3.20 -10.63
C ARG A 5 -10.97 3.22 -9.96
N CYS A 6 -10.60 4.35 -9.35
CA CYS A 6 -9.41 4.43 -8.51
C CYS A 6 -9.56 3.40 -7.38
N CYS A 7 -8.64 2.44 -7.36
CA CYS A 7 -8.54 1.47 -6.28
C CYS A 7 -7.54 2.04 -5.27
N PHE A 8 -8.02 2.56 -4.16
CA PHE A 8 -7.18 2.99 -3.06
C PHE A 8 -6.71 1.76 -2.31
N HIS A 9 -5.48 1.40 -2.61
CA HIS A 9 -4.73 0.47 -1.82
C HIS A 9 -3.94 1.31 -0.81
N LEU A 10 -4.02 0.99 0.47
CA LEU A 10 -3.49 1.88 1.49
C LEU A 10 -2.78 1.09 2.60
N GLY A 11 -1.54 1.44 2.86
CA GLY A 11 -0.63 0.79 3.79
C GLY A 11 -0.76 1.28 5.22
N CYS A 12 -0.42 0.38 6.13
CA CYS A 12 0.04 0.55 7.50
C CYS A 12 -0.51 1.64 8.44
N ILE A 13 -1.59 2.37 8.18
CA ILE A 13 -2.14 3.36 9.12
C ILE A 13 -3.60 3.02 9.42
N THR A 14 -3.94 3.03 10.71
CA THR A 14 -5.28 2.90 11.30
C THR A 14 -6.38 3.47 10.41
N TYR A 15 -7.25 2.64 9.81
CA TYR A 15 -8.46 3.15 9.15
C TYR A 15 -9.56 3.36 10.19
N PRO A 16 -9.96 4.60 10.51
CA PRO A 16 -11.26 4.81 11.11
C PRO A 16 -12.31 4.45 10.06
N LYS A 17 -13.33 3.69 10.48
CA LYS A 17 -14.49 3.23 9.68
C LYS A 17 -15.02 4.29 8.69
N LYS A 18 -15.05 5.56 9.13
CA LYS A 18 -15.46 6.74 8.36
C LYS A 18 -14.67 6.94 7.06
N THR A 19 -13.38 6.60 7.03
CA THR A 19 -12.55 6.74 5.83
C THR A 19 -12.94 5.73 4.75
N LEU A 20 -13.30 4.51 5.14
CA LEU A 20 -13.75 3.49 4.17
C LEU A 20 -15.11 3.87 3.59
N ASP A 21 -16.03 4.35 4.42
CA ASP A 21 -17.33 4.86 3.94
C ASP A 21 -17.15 6.04 2.98
N LEU A 22 -16.19 6.94 3.23
CA LEU A 22 -15.87 8.06 2.33
C LEU A 22 -15.29 7.60 0.99
N ILE A 23 -14.39 6.61 1.00
CA ILE A 23 -13.84 6.04 -0.24
C ILE A 23 -14.97 5.49 -1.12
N LEU A 24 -15.91 4.78 -0.50
CA LEU A 24 -17.08 4.24 -1.19
C LEU A 24 -18.02 5.35 -1.68
N SER A 25 -18.24 6.41 -0.90
CA SER A 25 -19.15 7.50 -1.29
C SER A 25 -18.66 8.30 -2.50
N VAL A 26 -17.33 8.38 -2.70
CA VAL A 26 -16.71 9.00 -3.88
C VAL A 26 -16.63 8.00 -5.06
N GLY A 27 -17.23 6.81 -4.94
CA GLY A 27 -17.28 5.80 -6.01
C GLY A 27 -15.98 5.05 -6.23
N CYS A 28 -15.06 5.12 -5.27
CA CYS A 28 -13.77 4.44 -5.32
C CYS A 28 -13.80 3.14 -4.53
N ASP A 29 -12.85 2.25 -4.83
CA ASP A 29 -12.73 0.95 -4.18
C ASP A 29 -11.53 0.93 -3.22
N PHE A 30 -11.62 0.11 -2.17
CA PHE A 30 -10.51 -0.11 -1.24
C PHE A 30 -10.05 -1.56 -1.19
N LEU A 31 -8.77 -1.74 -0.86
CA LEU A 31 -8.20 -2.99 -0.40
C LEU A 31 -7.20 -2.66 0.73
N ALA A 32 -7.52 -3.11 1.94
CA ALA A 32 -6.82 -2.70 3.15
C ALA A 32 -6.51 -3.88 4.07
N GLN A 33 -5.33 -3.85 4.69
CA GLN A 33 -4.96 -4.84 5.71
C GLN A 33 -5.76 -4.60 7.00
N VAL A 34 -6.37 -5.66 7.53
CA VAL A 34 -7.05 -5.63 8.84
C VAL A 34 -6.02 -5.97 9.92
N LYS A 35 -5.77 -5.00 10.80
CA LYS A 35 -4.78 -5.09 11.89
C LYS A 35 -5.45 -5.37 13.24
N ALA A 36 -4.64 -5.69 14.25
CA ALA A 36 -5.09 -6.05 15.59
C ALA A 36 -5.91 -4.96 16.30
N ASN A 37 -5.70 -3.69 15.96
CA ASN A 37 -6.51 -2.56 16.45
C ASN A 37 -7.99 -2.62 15.97
N CYS A 38 -8.33 -3.49 15.02
CA CYS A 38 -9.68 -3.77 14.55
C CYS A 38 -10.13 -5.18 14.96
N GLN A 39 -9.95 -5.52 16.24
CA GLN A 39 -10.00 -6.89 16.75
C GLN A 39 -11.30 -7.65 16.43
N ALA A 40 -12.46 -7.01 16.59
CA ALA A 40 -13.75 -7.65 16.30
C ALA A 40 -13.87 -8.09 14.82
N LEU A 41 -13.46 -7.23 13.89
CA LEU A 41 -13.45 -7.56 12.47
C LEU A 41 -12.41 -8.66 12.18
N LEU A 42 -11.21 -8.52 12.74
CA LEU A 42 -10.12 -9.46 12.51
C LEU A 42 -10.50 -10.89 12.96
N LEU A 43 -11.10 -11.03 14.15
CA LEU A 43 -11.56 -12.32 14.67
C LEU A 43 -12.62 -12.96 13.79
N GLN A 44 -13.59 -12.18 13.31
CA GLN A 44 -14.62 -12.70 12.40
C GLN A 44 -14.05 -13.18 11.08
N ILE A 45 -13.11 -12.43 10.49
CA ILE A 45 -12.42 -12.85 9.25
C ILE A 45 -11.61 -14.12 9.51
N GLN A 46 -10.87 -14.19 10.61
CA GLN A 46 -10.10 -15.38 10.99
C GLN A 46 -10.99 -16.62 11.11
N LEU A 47 -12.07 -16.53 11.88
CA LEU A 47 -13.04 -17.62 12.03
C LEU A 47 -13.64 -18.02 10.68
N PHE A 48 -14.11 -17.05 9.90
CA PHE A 48 -14.70 -17.30 8.59
C PHE A 48 -13.74 -18.05 7.66
N THR A 49 -12.49 -17.59 7.55
CA THR A 49 -11.47 -18.22 6.69
C THR A 49 -11.00 -19.58 7.21
N ALA A 50 -11.14 -19.87 8.51
CA ALA A 50 -10.81 -21.17 9.08
C ALA A 50 -11.86 -22.24 8.75
N PHE A 51 -13.14 -21.86 8.65
CA PHE A 51 -14.25 -22.78 8.40
C PHE A 51 -14.78 -22.77 6.96
N THR A 52 -14.26 -21.88 6.12
CA THR A 52 -14.71 -21.74 4.72
C THR A 52 -13.57 -22.07 3.78
N GLN A 53 -13.87 -22.70 2.64
CA GLN A 53 -12.89 -22.89 1.58
C GLN A 53 -12.76 -21.63 0.73
N ALA A 54 -11.52 -21.24 0.43
CA ALA A 54 -11.25 -20.15 -0.51
C ALA A 54 -11.76 -20.52 -1.91
N PHE A 55 -12.34 -19.55 -2.63
CA PHE A 55 -12.82 -19.81 -3.99
C PHE A 55 -11.70 -19.68 -5.04
N SER A 56 -10.59 -19.06 -4.66
CA SER A 56 -9.38 -18.98 -5.48
C SER A 56 -8.16 -18.94 -4.57
N THR A 57 -7.09 -19.62 -4.97
CA THR A 57 -5.81 -19.65 -4.29
C THR A 57 -4.68 -19.43 -5.28
N CYS A 58 -3.56 -18.90 -4.81
CA CYS A 58 -2.30 -18.91 -5.57
C CYS A 58 -1.12 -18.94 -4.60
N GLU A 59 -0.03 -19.57 -5.02
CA GLU A 59 1.22 -19.62 -4.29
C GLU A 59 2.36 -19.25 -5.22
N TYR A 60 3.35 -18.51 -4.71
CA TYR A 60 4.55 -18.15 -5.44
C TYR A 60 5.73 -17.97 -4.50
N TYR A 61 6.92 -18.13 -5.06
CA TYR A 61 8.21 -18.05 -4.39
C TYR A 61 9.01 -16.86 -4.92
N GLU A 62 9.65 -16.13 -4.02
CA GLU A 62 10.58 -15.05 -4.32
C GLU A 62 11.93 -15.35 -3.66
N ASP A 63 13.01 -15.29 -4.44
CA ASP A 63 14.39 -15.33 -3.95
C ASP A 63 15.15 -14.11 -4.46
N GLN A 64 15.48 -13.19 -3.55
CA GLN A 64 16.25 -11.99 -3.89
C GLN A 64 17.15 -11.58 -2.72
N HIS A 65 18.44 -11.36 -3.00
CA HIS A 65 19.40 -10.76 -2.06
C HIS A 65 19.41 -11.41 -0.65
N GLY A 66 19.31 -12.75 -0.58
CA GLY A 66 19.28 -13.49 0.69
C GLY A 66 17.90 -13.50 1.40
N TYR A 67 16.86 -13.10 0.68
CA TYR A 67 15.47 -13.15 1.12
C TYR A 67 14.73 -14.23 0.33
N GLN A 68 14.37 -15.31 1.02
CA GLN A 68 13.62 -16.43 0.47
C GLN A 68 12.22 -16.43 1.05
N VAL A 69 11.21 -16.18 0.22
CA VAL A 69 9.83 -16.04 0.69
C VAL A 69 8.87 -16.77 -0.20
N THR A 70 8.15 -17.70 0.40
CA THR A 70 6.93 -18.24 -0.18
C THR A 70 5.74 -17.43 0.33
N ARG A 71 4.83 -17.08 -0.58
CA ARG A 71 3.55 -16.45 -0.24
C ARG A 71 2.43 -17.31 -0.77
N SER A 72 1.53 -17.71 0.12
CA SER A 72 0.25 -18.31 -0.24
C SER A 72 -0.85 -17.28 -0.02
N VAL A 73 -1.72 -17.14 -1.02
CA VAL A 73 -2.82 -16.18 -1.04
C VAL A 73 -4.11 -16.95 -1.26
N GLU A 74 -5.07 -16.70 -0.39
CA GLU A 74 -6.39 -17.29 -0.40
C GLU A 74 -7.44 -16.17 -0.50
N LEU A 75 -8.37 -16.31 -1.44
CA LEU A 75 -9.40 -15.30 -1.73
C LEU A 75 -10.80 -15.83 -1.40
N TYR A 76 -11.57 -15.02 -0.69
CA TYR A 76 -12.88 -15.37 -0.15
C TYR A 76 -13.94 -14.35 -0.53
N ARG A 77 -15.15 -14.82 -0.82
CA ARG A 77 -16.34 -13.96 -0.90
C ARG A 77 -16.86 -13.72 0.50
N ASN A 78 -17.22 -12.48 0.82
CA ASN A 78 -17.84 -12.16 2.09
C ASN A 78 -19.25 -12.79 2.15
N LYS A 79 -19.46 -13.67 3.13
CA LYS A 79 -20.75 -14.32 3.41
C LYS A 79 -21.18 -14.15 4.88
N ILE A 80 -20.53 -13.24 5.59
CA ILE A 80 -20.77 -13.01 7.02
C ILE A 80 -21.31 -11.61 7.24
N GLU A 81 -22.10 -11.45 8.30
CA GLU A 81 -22.49 -10.15 8.80
C GLU A 81 -21.32 -9.52 9.57
N LEU A 82 -20.97 -8.30 9.16
CA LEU A 82 -19.81 -7.59 9.69
C LEU A 82 -20.20 -6.64 10.83
N PRO A 83 -19.24 -6.26 11.70
CA PRO A 83 -19.52 -5.38 12.81
C PRO A 83 -19.89 -3.99 12.28
N LYS A 84 -20.71 -3.25 13.02
CA LYS A 84 -21.21 -1.93 12.62
C LYS A 84 -20.09 -1.00 12.13
N GLY A 85 -20.29 -0.42 10.94
CA GLY A 85 -19.39 0.53 10.29
C GLY A 85 -18.27 -0.10 9.45
N TRP A 86 -18.33 -1.40 9.18
CA TRP A 86 -17.48 -2.08 8.19
C TRP A 86 -18.28 -2.38 6.93
N ASN A 87 -18.81 -1.32 6.31
CA ASN A 87 -19.71 -1.44 5.17
C ASN A 87 -18.95 -1.69 3.86
N GLY A 88 -19.64 -2.26 2.89
CA GLY A 88 -19.16 -2.38 1.51
C GLY A 88 -18.02 -3.38 1.29
N ILE A 89 -17.60 -4.15 2.30
CA ILE A 89 -16.63 -5.23 2.13
C ILE A 89 -17.30 -6.40 1.40
N LYS A 90 -16.77 -6.74 0.23
CA LYS A 90 -17.25 -7.83 -0.63
C LYS A 90 -16.38 -9.06 -0.57
N GLN A 91 -15.08 -8.90 -0.30
CA GLN A 91 -14.12 -10.01 -0.31
C GLN A 91 -13.08 -9.88 0.79
N PHE A 92 -12.54 -11.03 1.20
CA PHE A 92 -11.41 -11.14 2.10
C PHE A 92 -10.23 -11.81 1.41
N VAL A 93 -9.02 -11.34 1.73
CA VAL A 93 -7.77 -11.94 1.27
C VAL A 93 -6.99 -12.39 2.50
N LYS A 94 -6.65 -13.66 2.58
CA LYS A 94 -5.72 -14.21 3.57
C LYS A 94 -4.39 -14.45 2.87
N ILE A 95 -3.31 -13.96 3.46
CA ILE A 95 -1.95 -14.15 2.95
C ILE A 95 -1.13 -14.78 4.05
N ARG A 96 -0.52 -15.92 3.78
CA ARG A 96 0.56 -16.49 4.61
C ARG A 96 1.90 -16.25 3.90
N ARG A 97 2.90 -15.80 4.64
CA ARG A 97 4.25 -15.54 4.16
C ARG A 97 5.24 -16.27 5.06
N TRP A 98 6.09 -17.11 4.51
CA TRP A 98 7.09 -17.84 5.27
C TRP A 98 8.35 -18.05 4.46
N GLY A 99 9.46 -18.29 5.17
CA GLY A 99 10.76 -18.54 4.58
C GLY A 99 11.88 -18.01 5.47
N TYR A 100 12.92 -17.47 4.85
CA TYR A 100 14.13 -17.02 5.52
C TYR A 100 14.47 -15.58 5.17
N ARG A 101 14.87 -14.82 6.20
CA ARG A 101 15.38 -13.45 6.08
C ARG A 101 16.71 -13.36 6.81
N ASN A 102 17.80 -13.14 6.09
CA ASN A 102 19.14 -13.05 6.66
C ASN A 102 19.45 -14.26 7.58
N GLY A 103 19.09 -15.47 7.14
CA GLY A 103 19.25 -16.71 7.91
C GLY A 103 18.18 -16.98 8.97
N ASN A 104 17.34 -16.01 9.33
CA ASN A 104 16.28 -16.20 10.33
C ASN A 104 14.97 -16.67 9.68
N ARG A 105 14.39 -17.75 10.19
CA ARG A 105 13.09 -18.23 9.74
C ARG A 105 11.97 -17.29 10.19
N PHE A 106 10.97 -17.09 9.33
CA PHE A 106 9.75 -16.39 9.70
C PHE A 106 8.51 -17.06 9.12
N ASP A 107 7.35 -16.80 9.74
CA ASP A 107 6.03 -17.24 9.28
C ASP A 107 4.98 -16.23 9.80
N TYR A 108 4.27 -15.59 8.86
CA TYR A 108 3.30 -14.54 9.17
C TYR A 108 2.03 -14.73 8.36
N VAL A 109 0.88 -14.58 9.02
CA VAL A 109 -0.44 -14.52 8.38
C VAL A 109 -0.98 -13.10 8.50
N SER A 110 -1.48 -12.56 7.38
CA SER A 110 -2.16 -11.27 7.32
C SER A 110 -3.50 -11.39 6.60
N TYR A 111 -4.47 -10.60 7.06
CA TYR A 111 -5.82 -10.56 6.52
C TYR A 111 -6.10 -9.19 5.91
N HIS A 112 -6.81 -9.16 4.79
CA HIS A 112 -7.20 -7.95 4.11
C HIS A 112 -8.70 -7.99 3.77
N ALA A 113 -9.32 -6.82 3.74
CA ALA A 113 -10.70 -6.63 3.32
C ALA A 113 -10.74 -5.76 2.06
N SER A 114 -11.64 -6.09 1.13
CA SER A 114 -11.83 -5.32 -0.09
C SER A 114 -13.29 -5.04 -0.41
N SER A 115 -13.55 -3.83 -0.91
CA SER A 115 -14.83 -3.49 -1.56
C SER A 115 -14.90 -3.89 -3.04
N LYS A 116 -13.74 -4.16 -3.64
CA LYS A 116 -13.62 -4.62 -5.01
C LYS A 116 -13.67 -6.14 -5.05
N GLU A 117 -14.33 -6.66 -6.06
CA GLU A 117 -14.30 -8.08 -6.36
C GLU A 117 -13.14 -8.38 -7.31
N PHE A 118 -12.26 -9.27 -6.87
CA PHE A 118 -11.22 -9.88 -7.68
C PHE A 118 -11.73 -11.22 -8.21
N ASN A 119 -11.31 -11.55 -9.43
CA ASN A 119 -11.66 -12.83 -10.06
C ASN A 119 -10.73 -13.96 -9.64
N SER A 120 -9.50 -13.63 -9.19
CA SER A 120 -8.52 -14.61 -8.74
C SER A 120 -7.66 -14.09 -7.60
N ALA A 121 -7.14 -15.01 -6.79
CA ALA A 121 -6.18 -14.70 -5.72
C ALA A 121 -4.92 -14.02 -6.27
N PHE A 122 -4.50 -14.35 -7.50
CA PHE A 122 -3.37 -13.72 -8.16
C PHE A 122 -3.61 -12.21 -8.43
N GLN A 123 -4.81 -11.82 -8.88
CA GLN A 123 -5.13 -10.40 -9.08
C GLN A 123 -5.12 -9.62 -7.76
N ALA A 124 -5.65 -10.23 -6.69
CA ALA A 124 -5.59 -9.64 -5.36
C ALA A 124 -4.14 -9.50 -4.88
N ALA A 125 -3.31 -10.52 -5.10
CA ALA A 125 -1.88 -10.51 -4.77
C ALA A 125 -1.14 -9.38 -5.50
N GLN A 126 -1.36 -9.23 -6.81
CA GLN A 126 -0.77 -8.14 -7.60
C GLN A 126 -1.20 -6.76 -7.11
N ALA A 127 -2.48 -6.58 -6.77
CA ALA A 127 -2.96 -5.32 -6.21
C ALA A 127 -2.26 -5.00 -4.88
N ILE A 128 -2.08 -6.01 -4.02
CA ILE A 128 -1.38 -5.87 -2.75
C ILE A 128 0.09 -5.53 -2.99
N GLN A 129 0.82 -6.32 -3.75
CA GLN A 129 2.23 -6.06 -4.05
C GLN A 129 2.46 -4.69 -4.72
N GLY A 130 1.60 -4.30 -5.66
CA GLY A 130 1.68 -3.02 -6.34
C GLY A 130 1.62 -1.84 -5.37
N HIS A 131 0.81 -1.95 -4.33
CA HIS A 131 0.78 -0.95 -3.26
C HIS A 131 2.08 -0.88 -2.46
N TRP A 132 2.59 -2.04 -2.02
CA TRP A 132 3.88 -2.09 -1.31
C TRP A 132 5.00 -1.47 -2.14
N SER A 133 5.00 -1.67 -3.46
CA SER A 133 5.97 -1.04 -4.36
C SER A 133 5.82 0.49 -4.37
N VAL A 134 4.60 1.03 -4.41
CA VAL A 134 4.37 2.48 -4.39
C VAL A 134 4.83 3.11 -3.08
N GLU A 135 4.45 2.52 -1.95
CA GLU A 135 4.81 2.99 -0.62
C GLU A 135 6.32 2.88 -0.38
N ASN A 136 6.93 1.71 -0.64
CA ASN A 136 8.38 1.52 -0.48
C ASN A 136 9.18 2.46 -1.37
N ASN A 137 8.78 2.63 -2.64
CA ASN A 137 9.49 3.55 -3.53
C ASN A 137 9.37 4.99 -3.02
N LEU A 138 8.18 5.43 -2.58
CA LEU A 138 7.99 6.78 -2.08
C LEU A 138 8.82 7.04 -0.81
N HIS A 139 8.83 6.10 0.13
CA HIS A 139 9.64 6.20 1.35
C HIS A 139 11.12 6.23 1.02
N TRP A 140 11.63 5.27 0.25
CA TRP A 140 13.05 5.25 -0.15
C TRP A 140 13.49 6.57 -0.81
N ILE A 141 12.64 7.15 -1.65
CA ILE A 141 12.93 8.44 -2.28
C ILE A 141 13.05 9.55 -1.24
N LYS A 142 12.12 9.64 -0.30
CA LYS A 142 12.13 10.68 0.74
C LYS A 142 13.29 10.49 1.71
N ASP A 143 13.42 9.29 2.23
CA ASP A 143 14.35 8.95 3.29
C ASP A 143 15.79 9.03 2.78
N VAL A 144 16.08 8.47 1.59
CA VAL A 144 17.45 8.35 1.06
C VAL A 144 17.78 9.39 -0.01
N ASN A 145 16.91 9.61 -1.00
CA ASN A 145 17.25 10.56 -2.07
C ASN A 145 17.07 12.02 -1.62
N MET A 146 16.11 12.30 -0.73
CA MET A 146 15.86 13.64 -0.18
C MET A 146 16.49 13.82 1.22
N GLY A 147 17.06 12.75 1.80
CA GLY A 147 17.78 12.79 3.07
C GLY A 147 16.91 13.08 4.28
N GLU A 148 15.62 12.71 4.24
CA GLU A 148 14.68 13.00 5.33
C GLU A 148 15.13 12.37 6.67
N ASP A 149 15.73 11.19 6.63
CA ASP A 149 16.28 10.50 7.81
C ASP A 149 17.52 11.20 8.39
N ASP A 150 18.33 11.85 7.55
CA ASP A 150 19.54 12.56 7.98
C ASP A 150 19.22 13.94 8.60
N MET A 151 17.98 14.42 8.45
CA MET A 151 17.55 15.70 8.99
C MET A 151 17.06 15.58 10.43
N SER A 152 17.78 16.19 11.37
CA SER A 152 17.37 16.25 12.79
C SER A 152 16.23 17.27 13.00
N LEU A 153 15.01 16.91 12.58
CA LEU A 153 13.81 17.72 12.78
C LEU A 153 13.17 17.39 14.13
N ARG A 154 13.48 18.19 15.15
CA ARG A 154 13.03 17.94 16.54
C ARG A 154 11.58 18.30 16.84
N THR A 155 10.85 18.86 15.87
CA THR A 155 9.47 19.36 16.07
C THR A 155 8.51 18.83 14.99
N PRO A 156 7.32 18.33 15.35
CA PRO A 156 6.34 17.77 14.41
C PRO A 156 5.94 18.71 13.27
N GLN A 157 5.86 20.02 13.54
CA GLN A 157 5.49 21.04 12.55
C GLN A 157 6.53 21.15 11.42
N LYS A 158 7.82 21.10 11.75
CA LYS A 158 8.91 21.17 10.76
C LYS A 158 8.95 19.89 9.91
N ALA A 159 8.75 18.73 10.53
CA ALA A 159 8.64 17.46 9.81
C ALA A 159 7.45 17.47 8.84
N ALA A 160 6.28 17.94 9.28
CA ALA A 160 5.10 18.05 8.43
C ALA A 160 5.31 19.00 7.24
N MET A 161 5.92 20.17 7.48
CA MET A 161 6.19 21.15 6.43
C MET A 161 7.19 20.60 5.40
N LEU A 162 8.21 19.89 5.85
CA LEU A 162 9.17 19.25 4.96
C LEU A 162 8.55 18.12 4.14
N ALA A 163 7.73 17.27 4.77
CA ALA A 163 6.99 16.24 4.06
C ALA A 163 6.08 16.84 2.98
N CYS A 164 5.45 17.99 3.24
CA CYS A 164 4.68 18.74 2.24
C CYS A 164 5.57 19.19 1.07
N PHE A 165 6.71 19.83 1.32
CA PHE A 165 7.63 20.25 0.26
C PHE A 165 8.17 19.06 -0.55
N ASN A 166 8.53 17.96 0.11
CA ASN A 166 9.00 16.74 -0.54
C ASN A 166 7.91 16.15 -1.46
N ASN A 167 6.67 16.12 -1.00
CA ASN A 167 5.53 15.69 -1.83
C ASN A 167 5.33 16.59 -3.05
N ILE A 168 5.42 17.92 -2.89
CA ILE A 168 5.30 18.87 -4.00
C ILE A 168 6.41 18.62 -5.02
N ALA A 169 7.67 18.52 -4.58
CA ALA A 169 8.80 18.29 -5.47
C ALA A 169 8.67 16.98 -6.25
N ILE A 170 8.30 15.88 -5.58
CA ILE A 170 8.08 14.58 -6.22
C ILE A 170 6.95 14.66 -7.26
N ASN A 171 5.85 15.34 -6.93
CA ASN A 171 4.71 15.48 -7.84
C ASN A 171 5.06 16.33 -9.07
N VAL A 172 5.82 17.43 -8.89
CA VAL A 172 6.31 18.25 -10.00
C VAL A 172 7.20 17.44 -10.95
N LEU A 173 8.15 16.66 -10.41
CA LEU A 173 9.00 15.79 -11.22
C LEU A 173 8.19 14.75 -12.02
N ARG A 174 7.23 14.10 -11.35
CA ARG A 174 6.36 13.10 -12.00
C ARG A 174 5.47 13.71 -13.09
N LYS A 175 4.94 14.92 -12.86
CA LYS A 175 4.14 15.65 -13.84
C LYS A 175 4.94 15.94 -15.12
N ASN A 176 6.23 16.25 -14.97
CA ASN A 176 7.17 16.47 -16.07
C ASN A 176 7.77 15.16 -16.65
N GLY A 177 7.20 13.99 -16.34
CA GLY A 177 7.65 12.70 -16.87
C GLY A 177 8.96 12.17 -16.26
N HIS A 178 9.50 12.82 -15.24
CA HIS A 178 10.72 12.38 -14.58
C HIS A 178 10.45 11.40 -13.44
N LYS A 179 11.28 10.36 -13.34
CA LYS A 179 11.31 9.48 -12.16
C LYS A 179 12.17 10.13 -11.07
N PRO A 180 11.65 10.32 -9.84
CA PRO A 180 12.37 10.96 -8.74
C PRO A 180 13.49 10.05 -8.21
N THR A 181 14.64 10.08 -8.87
CA THR A 181 15.85 9.31 -8.54
C THR A 181 16.96 10.23 -8.09
N LYS A 182 17.96 9.70 -7.36
CA LYS A 182 19.15 10.47 -6.92
C LYS A 182 19.82 11.24 -8.07
N ALA A 183 19.90 10.64 -9.25
CA ALA A 183 20.48 11.26 -10.45
C ALA A 183 19.65 12.46 -10.96
N VAL A 184 18.31 12.34 -10.92
CA VAL A 184 17.41 13.43 -11.31
C VAL A 184 17.48 14.58 -10.30
N PHE A 185 17.49 14.27 -9.00
CA PHE A 185 17.71 15.29 -7.97
C PHE A 185 19.06 15.99 -8.17
N ALA A 186 20.17 15.27 -8.38
CA ALA A 186 21.47 15.89 -8.64
C ALA A 186 21.51 16.77 -9.92
N LYS A 187 20.65 16.46 -10.92
CA LYS A 187 20.54 17.26 -12.14
C LYS A 187 19.80 18.58 -11.94
N ILE A 188 18.95 18.69 -10.93
CA ILE A 188 17.98 19.78 -10.76
C ILE A 188 18.27 20.59 -9.49
N SER A 189 18.69 19.93 -8.41
CA SER A 189 19.02 20.56 -7.13
C SER A 189 20.04 21.67 -7.31
N ASN A 190 19.74 22.83 -6.72
CA ASN A 190 20.56 24.05 -6.79
C ASN A 190 20.80 24.61 -8.21
N LYS A 191 20.06 24.14 -9.23
CA LYS A 191 20.12 24.63 -10.60
C LYS A 191 18.83 25.35 -10.94
N VAL A 192 18.78 26.64 -10.60
CA VAL A 192 17.57 27.49 -10.70
C VAL A 192 16.96 27.44 -12.10
N ASN A 193 17.77 27.51 -13.16
CA ASN A 193 17.28 27.46 -14.54
C ASN A 193 16.63 26.12 -14.91
N GLU A 194 17.17 25.00 -14.41
CA GLU A 194 16.61 23.66 -14.64
C GLU A 194 15.35 23.44 -13.80
N LEU A 195 15.30 23.98 -12.57
CA LEU A 195 14.10 23.99 -11.73
C LEU A 195 12.97 24.79 -12.38
N TYR A 196 13.28 25.96 -12.92
CA TYR A 196 12.30 26.86 -13.53
C TYR A 196 11.56 26.22 -14.71
N LYS A 197 12.26 25.45 -15.56
CA LYS A 197 11.68 24.71 -16.69
C LYS A 197 10.56 23.76 -16.26
N LEU A 198 10.70 23.12 -15.08
CA LEU A 198 9.69 22.18 -14.56
C LEU A 198 8.34 22.83 -14.23
N PHE A 199 8.28 24.15 -14.09
CA PHE A 199 7.06 24.87 -13.74
C PHE A 199 6.38 25.52 -14.94
N ILE A 200 7.12 25.77 -16.04
CA ILE A 200 6.65 26.58 -17.16
C ILE A 200 6.41 25.76 -18.42
N ASP A 201 7.12 24.66 -18.60
CA ASP A 201 6.93 23.77 -19.75
C ASP A 201 5.77 22.77 -19.49
N ASN A 202 4.54 23.28 -19.32
CA ASN A 202 3.31 22.48 -19.27
C ASN A 202 2.33 22.88 -20.38
#